data_AF-A0A4U5R2B9-F1
#
_entry.id   AF-A0A4U5R2B9-F1
#
_cell.length_a   1.000
_cell.length_b   1.000
_cell.length_c   1.000
_cell.angle_alpha   90.00
_cell.angle_beta   90.00
_cell.angle_gamma   90.00
#
_symmetry.space_group_name_H-M   'P 1'
#
loop_
_entity.id
_entity.type
_entity.pdbx_description
1 polymer ?
#
loop_
_entity_poly.entity_id
_entity_poly.type
_entity_poly.pdbx_seq_one_letter_code
_entity_poly.pdbx_strand_id
1 'polypeptide(L)'
;MADNPTSPAAGSHESGGEQSPRSGVREQDRYLPIANISRIMKKALPANGKIAKDAKDTVQECVSEFISFVTSEASDKCQKEKRKTINGDDLLWAMATLGFEDYIEPLKVYLARYREGDAKGSVRGGDGSSKRDAVGGLPGQNAQAQGQHMILPSMPGNE
;
A
#
# COMPACT_ATOMS: atom_id res chain seq x y z
N MET A 1 35.53 27.86 58.89
CA MET A 1 34.23 28.46 58.47
C MET A 1 34.59 29.64 57.58
N ALA A 2 34.39 29.67 56.27
CA ALA A 2 33.62 28.82 55.37
C ALA A 2 34.30 28.79 53.98
N ASP A 3 34.28 27.60 53.38
CA ASP A 3 34.50 27.25 51.97
C ASP A 3 33.34 27.79 51.11
N ASN A 4 33.60 28.56 50.04
CA ASN A 4 33.66 28.15 48.62
C ASN A 4 32.41 28.68 47.84
N PRO A 5 32.28 28.55 46.50
CA PRO A 5 32.80 29.51 45.52
C PRO A 5 31.81 29.95 44.42
N THR A 6 32.30 30.83 43.55
CA THR A 6 31.90 31.16 42.17
C THR A 6 31.14 30.06 41.40
N SER A 7 29.96 30.42 40.89
CA SER A 7 29.20 29.62 39.91
C SER A 7 29.83 29.65 38.51
N PRO A 8 29.98 28.52 37.81
CA PRO A 8 30.15 28.51 36.36
C PRO A 8 28.81 28.29 35.65
N ALA A 9 28.63 28.99 34.53
CA ALA A 9 27.58 28.74 33.56
C ALA A 9 27.85 27.39 32.86
N ALA A 10 26.92 26.45 33.01
CA ALA A 10 26.91 25.19 32.27
C ALA A 10 25.80 25.24 31.22
N GLY A 11 26.20 25.43 29.96
CA GLY A 11 25.44 24.96 28.82
C GLY A 11 25.81 23.50 28.53
N SER A 12 24.82 22.67 28.23
CA SER A 12 24.85 21.39 27.48
C SER A 12 23.45 20.76 27.63
N HIS A 13 22.57 20.89 26.64
CA HIS A 13 22.30 19.95 25.54
C HIS A 13 21.35 18.78 25.93
N GLU A 14 20.38 18.58 25.04
CA GLU A 14 19.50 17.40 24.86
C GLU A 14 18.22 17.30 25.67
N SER A 15 17.15 17.87 25.10
CA SER A 15 15.90 17.13 25.01
C SER A 15 15.34 17.30 23.60
N GLY A 16 16.02 16.64 22.64
CA GLY A 16 15.44 16.35 21.34
C GLY A 16 14.32 15.34 21.59
N GLY A 17 13.09 15.84 21.72
CA GLY A 17 11.92 14.98 21.75
C GLY A 17 11.98 14.05 20.54
N GLU A 18 11.98 12.75 20.80
CA GLU A 18 11.79 11.72 19.79
C GLU A 18 10.41 11.92 19.16
N GLN A 19 10.33 12.86 18.21
CA GLN A 19 9.38 12.80 17.13
C GLN A 19 9.79 11.57 16.34
N SER A 20 9.29 10.41 16.80
CA SER A 20 9.16 9.25 15.94
C SER A 20 8.61 9.76 14.61
N PRO A 21 9.29 9.51 13.48
CA PRO A 21 8.74 9.89 12.19
C PRO A 21 7.50 9.01 12.00
N ARG A 22 6.35 9.50 12.47
CA ARG A 22 5.08 9.32 11.78
C ARG A 22 5.28 9.97 10.42
N SER A 23 6.06 9.29 9.59
CA SER A 23 6.33 9.57 8.21
C SER A 23 5.02 9.99 7.58
N GLY A 24 5.04 11.13 6.89
CA GLY A 24 3.86 11.90 6.48
C GLY A 24 2.92 11.17 5.54
N VAL A 25 2.24 10.15 6.03
CA VAL A 25 1.07 9.55 5.43
C VAL A 25 0.04 10.66 5.39
N ARG A 26 -0.26 11.15 4.19
CA ARG A 26 -1.28 12.18 4.03
C ARG A 26 -2.57 11.56 4.49
N GLU A 27 -3.44 12.34 5.13
CA GLU A 27 -4.70 11.82 5.62
C GLU A 27 -5.52 11.14 4.51
N GLN A 28 -5.41 11.66 3.27
CA GLN A 28 -6.01 11.07 2.08
C GLN A 28 -5.50 9.66 1.75
N ASP A 29 -4.26 9.31 2.09
CA ASP A 29 -3.70 7.97 1.83
C ASP A 29 -4.37 6.90 2.71
N ARG A 30 -5.07 7.31 3.78
CA ARG A 30 -5.82 6.41 4.68
C ARG A 30 -7.22 6.09 4.17
N TYR A 31 -7.72 6.84 3.19
CA TYR A 31 -9.09 6.72 2.71
C TYR A 31 -9.15 6.00 1.37
N LEU A 32 -10.15 5.13 1.22
CA LEU A 32 -10.47 4.58 -0.09
C LEU A 32 -11.06 5.66 -1.00
N PRO A 33 -10.88 5.59 -2.33
CA PRO A 33 -11.44 6.58 -3.25
C PRO A 33 -12.96 6.74 -3.07
N ILE A 34 -13.42 7.99 -2.88
CA ILE A 34 -14.84 8.30 -2.64
C ILE A 34 -15.78 7.79 -3.74
N ALA A 35 -15.26 7.67 -4.97
CA ALA A 35 -15.98 7.10 -6.11
C ALA A 35 -16.31 5.61 -5.92
N ASN A 36 -15.40 4.84 -5.33
CA ASN A 36 -15.62 3.42 -5.04
C ASN A 36 -16.65 3.24 -3.91
N ILE A 37 -16.53 4.05 -2.85
CA ILE A 37 -17.51 4.12 -1.75
C ILE A 37 -18.91 4.45 -2.30
N SER A 38 -19.01 5.53 -3.08
CA SER A 38 -20.27 5.97 -3.69
C SER A 38 -20.91 4.89 -4.56
N ARG A 39 -20.12 4.17 -5.35
CA ARG A 39 -20.60 3.09 -6.22
C ARG A 39 -21.18 1.92 -5.43
N ILE A 40 -20.54 1.53 -4.33
CA ILE A 40 -21.01 0.43 -3.47
C ILE A 40 -22.28 0.84 -2.74
N MET A 41 -22.29 2.02 -2.10
CA MET A 41 -23.48 2.55 -1.42
C MET A 41 -24.69 2.62 -2.38
N LYS A 42 -24.46 2.94 -3.67
CA LYS A 42 -25.54 2.96 -4.67
C LYS A 42 -26.18 1.61 -4.97
N LYS A 43 -25.47 0.51 -4.79
CA LYS A 43 -26.05 -0.83 -5.01
C LYS A 43 -27.11 -1.18 -3.98
N ALA A 44 -27.08 -0.55 -2.80
CA ALA A 44 -28.06 -0.75 -1.75
C ALA A 44 -29.30 0.17 -1.87
N LEU A 45 -29.37 0.99 -2.92
CA LEU A 45 -30.44 1.98 -3.11
C LEU A 45 -31.20 1.73 -4.42
N PRO A 46 -32.45 2.20 -4.54
CA PRO A 46 -33.16 2.24 -5.81
C PRO A 46 -32.41 3.07 -6.87
N ALA A 47 -32.69 2.80 -8.15
CA ALA A 47 -31.98 3.40 -9.29
C ALA A 47 -31.97 4.94 -9.26
N ASN A 48 -33.05 5.57 -8.79
CA ASN A 48 -33.21 7.02 -8.70
C ASN A 48 -32.81 7.62 -7.34
N GLY A 49 -32.37 6.80 -6.39
CA GLY A 49 -31.97 7.30 -5.08
C GLY A 49 -30.84 8.32 -5.22
N LYS A 50 -30.64 9.18 -4.21
CA LYS A 50 -29.48 10.10 -4.11
C LYS A 50 -28.75 9.84 -2.79
N ILE A 51 -27.45 10.11 -2.74
CA ILE A 51 -26.64 10.03 -1.51
C ILE A 51 -26.05 11.41 -1.29
N ALA A 52 -26.30 11.98 -0.12
CA ALA A 52 -25.72 13.25 0.30
C ALA A 52 -24.19 13.18 0.33
N LYS A 53 -23.51 14.33 0.20
CA LYS A 53 -22.05 14.38 0.30
C LYS A 53 -21.59 13.87 1.66
N ASP A 54 -22.17 14.41 2.73
CA ASP A 54 -21.78 14.09 4.11
C ASP A 54 -21.94 12.60 4.42
N ALA A 55 -22.99 11.95 3.89
CA ALA A 55 -23.17 10.51 4.05
C ALA A 55 -22.06 9.68 3.37
N LYS A 56 -21.50 10.16 2.25
CA LYS A 56 -20.37 9.47 1.59
C LYS A 56 -19.09 9.65 2.39
N ASP A 57 -18.86 10.85 2.93
CA ASP A 57 -17.69 11.18 3.74
C ASP A 57 -17.71 10.38 5.04
N THR A 58 -18.86 10.32 5.74
CA THR A 58 -19.03 9.48 6.94
C THR A 58 -18.76 8.01 6.64
N VAL A 59 -19.30 7.45 5.57
CA VAL A 59 -19.05 6.04 5.24
C VAL A 59 -17.59 5.80 4.84
N GLN A 60 -16.92 6.77 4.20
CA GLN A 60 -15.50 6.69 3.89
C GLN A 60 -14.66 6.59 5.17
N GLU A 61 -14.95 7.41 6.17
CA GLU A 61 -14.32 7.36 7.50
C GLU A 61 -14.60 6.02 8.19
N CYS A 62 -15.88 5.60 8.23
CA CYS A 62 -16.28 4.34 8.86
C CYS A 62 -15.60 3.11 8.23
N VAL A 63 -15.40 3.10 6.90
CA VAL A 63 -14.75 1.97 6.23
C VAL A 63 -13.26 1.91 6.57
N SER A 64 -12.59 3.05 6.68
CA SER A 64 -11.18 3.09 7.12
C SER A 64 -11.04 2.64 8.58
N GLU A 65 -11.99 3.04 9.44
CA GLU A 65 -12.05 2.55 10.81
C GLU A 65 -12.35 1.05 10.87
N PHE A 66 -13.29 0.54 10.06
CA PHE A 66 -13.61 -0.87 9.98
C PHE A 66 -12.41 -1.73 9.58
N ILE A 67 -11.62 -1.29 8.60
CA ILE A 67 -10.37 -1.97 8.22
C ILE A 67 -9.42 -2.03 9.41
N SER A 68 -9.24 -0.90 10.10
CA SER A 68 -8.36 -0.82 11.27
C SER A 68 -8.86 -1.71 12.41
N PHE A 69 -10.16 -1.70 12.69
CA PHE A 69 -10.81 -2.49 13.73
C PHE A 69 -10.62 -3.99 13.53
N VAL A 70 -10.97 -4.51 12.34
CA VAL A 70 -10.84 -5.94 12.03
C VAL A 70 -9.38 -6.37 12.00
N THR A 71 -8.49 -5.54 11.43
CA THR A 71 -7.07 -5.88 11.32
C THR A 71 -6.36 -5.84 12.68
N SER A 72 -6.78 -4.97 13.60
CA SER A 72 -6.30 -4.97 14.99
C SER A 72 -6.65 -6.27 15.71
N GLU A 73 -7.91 -6.71 15.65
CA GLU A 73 -8.34 -7.96 16.31
C GLU A 73 -7.61 -9.20 15.74
N ALA A 74 -7.43 -9.24 14.41
CA ALA A 74 -6.65 -10.29 13.74
C ALA A 74 -5.16 -10.24 14.09
N SER A 75 -4.59 -9.04 14.21
CA SER A 75 -3.21 -8.83 14.66
C SER A 75 -3.00 -9.38 16.06
N ASP A 76 -3.91 -9.09 16.99
CA ASP A 76 -3.83 -9.57 18.37
C ASP A 76 -3.82 -11.10 18.44
N LYS A 77 -4.68 -11.78 17.66
CA LYS A 77 -4.63 -13.24 17.55
C LYS A 77 -3.29 -13.73 16.99
N CYS A 78 -2.85 -13.17 15.86
CA CYS A 78 -1.59 -13.54 15.23
C CYS A 78 -0.41 -13.43 16.21
N GLN A 79 -0.35 -12.35 16.97
CA GLN A 79 0.69 -12.10 17.97
C GLN A 79 0.59 -13.05 19.16
N LYS A 80 -0.62 -13.34 19.66
CA LYS A 80 -0.85 -14.36 20.72
C LYS A 80 -0.33 -15.74 20.30
N GLU A 81 -0.45 -16.07 19.01
CA GLU A 81 0.11 -17.30 18.42
C GLU A 81 1.60 -17.20 18.05
N LYS A 82 2.30 -16.14 18.48
CA LYS A 82 3.73 -15.89 18.22
C LYS A 82 4.09 -15.80 16.73
N ARG A 83 3.13 -15.43 15.88
CA ARG A 83 3.35 -15.17 14.45
C ARG A 83 3.54 -13.67 14.20
N LYS A 84 4.33 -13.34 13.17
CA LYS A 84 4.58 -11.94 12.74
C LYS A 84 3.77 -11.53 11.51
N THR A 85 3.09 -12.48 10.86
CA THR A 85 2.36 -12.28 9.62
C THR A 85 0.93 -12.74 9.81
N ILE A 86 0.00 -11.78 9.67
CA ILE A 86 -1.44 -12.03 9.68
C ILE A 86 -1.80 -12.80 8.42
N ASN A 87 -2.60 -13.85 8.54
CA ASN A 87 -3.09 -14.64 7.41
C ASN A 87 -4.63 -14.57 7.29
N GLY A 88 -5.19 -15.23 6.27
CA GLY A 88 -6.64 -15.22 6.04
C GLY A 88 -7.45 -15.90 7.16
N ASP A 89 -6.88 -16.87 7.86
CA ASP A 89 -7.56 -17.57 8.96
C ASP A 89 -7.66 -16.70 10.22
N ASP A 90 -6.73 -15.76 10.41
CA ASP A 90 -6.82 -14.72 11.44
C ASP A 90 -7.99 -13.77 11.18
N LEU A 91 -8.16 -13.34 9.92
CA LEU A 91 -9.28 -12.48 9.55
C LEU A 91 -10.62 -13.19 9.71
N LEU A 92 -10.73 -14.46 9.32
CA LEU A 92 -11.95 -15.25 9.52
C LEU A 92 -12.29 -15.37 11.02
N TRP A 93 -11.29 -15.58 11.88
CA TRP A 93 -11.53 -15.60 13.31
C TRP A 93 -11.95 -14.24 13.85
N ALA A 94 -11.28 -13.15 13.46
CA ALA A 94 -11.62 -11.80 13.89
C ALA A 94 -13.05 -11.44 13.50
N MET A 95 -13.47 -11.74 12.27
CA MET A 95 -14.84 -11.50 11.81
C MET A 95 -15.88 -12.23 12.68
N ALA A 96 -15.60 -13.48 13.10
CA ALA A 96 -16.49 -14.22 13.99
C ALA A 96 -16.52 -13.62 15.40
N THR A 97 -15.35 -13.30 15.97
CA THR A 97 -15.24 -12.71 17.31
C THR A 97 -15.92 -11.34 17.41
N LEU A 98 -15.90 -10.55 16.34
CA LEU A 98 -16.47 -9.21 16.28
C LEU A 98 -17.98 -9.19 15.96
N GLY A 99 -18.62 -10.34 15.77
CA GLY A 99 -20.06 -10.44 15.49
C GLY A 99 -20.44 -10.23 14.02
N PHE A 100 -19.54 -10.53 13.09
CA PHE A 100 -19.76 -10.47 11.64
C PHE A 100 -19.89 -11.87 11.02
N GLU A 101 -20.59 -12.78 11.69
CA GLU A 101 -20.68 -14.21 11.33
C GLU A 101 -21.29 -14.44 9.95
N ASP A 102 -22.22 -13.60 9.51
CA ASP A 102 -22.86 -13.65 8.18
C ASP A 102 -21.84 -13.53 7.03
N TYR A 103 -20.65 -12.97 7.29
CA TYR A 103 -19.58 -12.83 6.30
C TYR A 103 -18.64 -14.04 6.24
N ILE A 104 -18.67 -14.95 7.22
CA ILE A 104 -17.68 -16.02 7.34
C ILE A 104 -17.72 -16.99 6.18
N GLU A 105 -18.90 -17.48 5.82
CA GLU A 105 -19.03 -18.48 4.75
C GLU A 105 -18.64 -17.90 3.38
N PRO A 106 -19.11 -16.69 2.97
CA PRO A 106 -18.60 -16.03 1.77
C PRO A 106 -17.08 -15.83 1.76
N LEU A 107 -16.49 -15.43 2.90
CA LEU A 107 -15.05 -15.19 3.01
C LEU A 107 -14.23 -16.47 2.92
N LYS A 108 -14.70 -17.60 3.45
CA LYS A 108 -14.05 -18.91 3.29
C LYS A 108 -13.98 -19.33 1.83
N VAL A 109 -15.08 -19.18 1.10
CA VAL A 109 -15.12 -19.48 -0.35
C VAL A 109 -14.13 -18.59 -1.10
N TYR A 110 -14.08 -17.29 -0.76
CA TYR A 110 -13.13 -16.36 -1.36
C TYR A 110 -11.68 -16.77 -1.07
N LEU A 111 -11.34 -17.09 0.18
CA LEU A 111 -10.00 -17.48 0.60
C LEU A 111 -9.54 -18.77 -0.09
N ALA A 112 -10.43 -19.76 -0.23
CA ALA A 112 -10.13 -21.00 -0.94
C ALA A 112 -9.76 -20.72 -2.42
N ARG A 113 -10.59 -19.93 -3.12
CA ARG A 113 -10.33 -19.55 -4.52
C ARG A 113 -9.06 -18.72 -4.69
N TYR A 114 -8.76 -17.84 -3.74
CA TYR A 114 -7.54 -17.05 -3.74
C TYR A 114 -6.29 -17.95 -3.66
N ARG A 115 -6.29 -18.93 -2.74
CA ARG A 115 -5.21 -19.91 -2.59
C ARG A 115 -5.01 -20.78 -3.84
N GLU A 116 -6.10 -21.19 -4.51
CA GLU A 116 -6.06 -21.92 -5.78
C GLU A 116 -5.49 -21.08 -6.94
N GLY A 117 -5.78 -19.78 -6.95
CA GLY A 117 -5.29 -18.82 -7.96
C GLY A 117 -3.80 -18.55 -7.83
N ASP A 118 -3.31 -18.32 -6.60
CA ASP A 118 -1.89 -18.09 -6.32
C ASP A 118 -1.02 -19.32 -6.66
N ALA A 119 -1.56 -20.53 -6.48
CA ALA A 119 -0.89 -21.77 -6.87
C ALA A 119 -0.60 -21.86 -8.38
N LYS A 120 -1.41 -21.21 -9.23
CA LYS A 120 -1.19 -21.15 -10.69
C LYS A 120 -0.23 -20.03 -11.11
N GLY A 121 -0.03 -19.01 -10.28
CA GLY A 121 0.91 -17.91 -10.53
C GLY A 121 2.36 -18.22 -10.14
N SER A 122 2.57 -19.11 -9.16
CA SER A 122 3.91 -19.43 -8.64
C SER A 122 4.77 -20.29 -9.58
N VAL A 123 4.19 -20.96 -10.58
CA VAL A 123 4.92 -21.84 -11.53
C VAL A 123 5.68 -21.05 -12.62
N ARG A 124 5.47 -19.74 -12.80
CA ARG A 124 6.14 -18.94 -13.86
C ARG A 124 7.23 -17.98 -13.37
N GLY A 125 7.62 -18.06 -12.09
CA GLY A 125 8.46 -17.04 -11.44
C GLY A 125 9.87 -17.48 -11.03
N GLY A 126 10.45 -18.51 -11.63
CA GLY A 126 11.76 -19.00 -11.20
C GLY A 126 12.56 -19.70 -12.28
N ASP A 127 13.15 -18.93 -13.20
CA ASP A 127 14.45 -19.31 -13.79
C ASP A 127 15.19 -18.05 -14.27
N GLY A 128 16.39 -17.82 -13.72
CA GLY A 128 17.19 -16.62 -13.94
C GLY A 128 18.41 -16.55 -13.02
N SER A 129 19.05 -17.70 -12.79
CA SER A 129 20.37 -17.77 -12.16
C SER A 129 21.43 -17.35 -13.17
N SER A 130 22.19 -16.28 -12.89
CA SER A 130 23.66 -16.31 -12.84
C SER A 130 24.29 -14.92 -12.74
N LYS A 131 25.07 -14.77 -11.67
CA LYS A 131 25.98 -13.70 -11.31
C LYS A 131 27.25 -13.74 -12.19
N ARG A 132 27.80 -12.57 -12.56
CA ARG A 132 29.20 -12.22 -12.96
C ARG A 132 29.14 -10.85 -13.66
N ASP A 133 30.06 -9.90 -13.62
CA ASP A 133 31.13 -9.42 -12.74
C ASP A 133 31.67 -8.12 -13.43
N ALA A 134 32.27 -7.21 -12.67
CA ALA A 134 33.31 -6.24 -13.10
C ALA A 134 33.00 -5.08 -14.09
N VAL A 135 32.92 -3.86 -13.50
CA VAL A 135 33.80 -2.68 -13.72
C VAL A 135 34.61 -2.56 -15.03
N GLY A 136 34.42 -1.42 -15.72
CA GLY A 136 35.54 -0.57 -16.16
C GLY A 136 35.69 -0.29 -17.67
N GLY A 137 35.66 1.00 -18.06
CA GLY A 137 36.46 1.53 -19.17
C GLY A 137 35.71 2.17 -20.37
N LEU A 138 35.60 3.51 -20.35
CA LEU A 138 35.62 4.40 -21.52
C LEU A 138 37.01 5.11 -21.50
N PRO A 139 37.58 5.68 -22.60
CA PRO A 139 36.87 6.50 -23.59
C PRO A 139 37.40 6.55 -25.06
N GLY A 140 36.56 7.11 -25.95
CA GLY A 140 36.97 8.05 -27.01
C GLY A 140 37.14 7.52 -28.44
N GLN A 141 36.39 8.06 -29.42
CA GLN A 141 36.89 9.03 -30.43
C GLN A 141 35.79 9.46 -31.44
N ASN A 142 35.80 10.76 -31.74
CA ASN A 142 34.98 11.50 -32.73
C ASN A 142 35.20 11.06 -34.19
N ALA A 143 34.15 11.19 -35.03
CA ALA A 143 34.28 11.67 -36.42
C ALA A 143 32.94 12.24 -36.95
N GLN A 144 33.02 13.46 -37.48
CA GLN A 144 31.97 14.23 -38.17
C GLN A 144 31.74 13.74 -39.61
N ALA A 145 30.54 13.91 -40.18
CA ALA A 145 30.31 14.55 -41.49
C ALA A 145 28.83 14.51 -41.95
N GLN A 146 28.47 15.51 -42.75
CA GLN A 146 27.16 15.97 -43.21
C GLN A 146 26.65 15.23 -44.46
N GLY A 147 25.36 15.39 -44.81
CA GLY A 147 24.95 15.48 -46.23
C GLY A 147 23.68 14.74 -46.71
N GLN A 148 22.57 15.47 -46.75
CA GLN A 148 21.53 15.56 -47.82
C GLN A 148 20.91 14.32 -48.53
N HIS A 149 19.57 14.26 -48.39
CA HIS A 149 18.54 14.29 -49.45
C HIS A 149 18.43 13.16 -50.50
N MET A 150 17.36 12.36 -50.43
CA MET A 150 16.56 11.84 -51.57
C MET A 150 15.16 11.42 -51.04
N ILE A 151 14.11 12.23 -51.25
CA ILE A 151 13.04 12.10 -52.27
C ILE A 151 12.23 10.78 -52.19
N LEU A 152 10.94 10.95 -51.84
CA LEU A 152 9.82 9.98 -51.91
C LEU A 152 9.56 9.47 -53.34
N PRO A 153 8.87 8.33 -53.49
CA PRO A 153 7.58 8.44 -54.18
C PRO A 153 6.43 7.73 -53.47
N SER A 154 5.27 8.38 -53.55
CA SER A 154 3.95 7.93 -53.15
C SER A 154 3.33 6.90 -54.11
N MET A 155 2.24 6.29 -53.61
CA MET A 155 1.03 5.76 -54.28
C MET A 155 0.94 4.22 -54.41
N PRO A 156 -0.27 3.63 -54.52
CA PRO A 156 -1.63 4.20 -54.35
C PRO A 156 -2.49 3.44 -53.30
N GLY A 157 -3.56 4.09 -52.87
CA GLY A 157 -4.65 3.45 -52.12
C GLY A 157 -5.53 2.57 -53.03
N ASN A 158 -6.18 1.58 -52.43
CA ASN A 158 -7.29 0.85 -53.04
C ASN A 158 -8.43 0.74 -52.02
N GLU A 159 -9.52 1.41 -52.38
CA GLU A 159 -10.95 1.13 -52.13
C GLU A 159 -11.43 0.71 -50.73
#